data_AF-H6UNT9-F1
#
_entry.id   AF-H6UNT9-F1
#
_cell.length_a   1.000
_cell.length_b   1.000
_cell.length_c   1.000
_cell.angle_alpha   90.00
_cell.angle_beta   90.00
_cell.angle_gamma   90.00
#
_symmetry.space_group_name_H-M   'P 1'
#
loop_
_entity.id
_entity.type
_entity.pdbx_description
1 polymer ?
#
loop_
_entity_poly.entity_id
_entity_poly.type
_entity_poly.pdbx_seq_one_letter_code
_entity_poly.pdbx_strand_id
1 'polypeptide(L)'
;AAVRACVRMGFYLGCKVFLIKEGYQGMVDGGENIVEATWSAVSGIMQMGGTVIGSARCKEFRTREGRLRAAYNLVARNITNLCVIGGDGSLTGANLFRQEWEDLLQELVDNGQLTEETRENCRQLNIVGMVGSIDNDFCGTDMTIGTDTALHRILEIVDAISTTAASHQRAFV
;
A
#
# COMPACT_ATOMS: atom_id res chain seq x y z
N ALA A 1 -8.66 -5.75 6.30
CA ALA A 1 -9.39 -4.72 7.10
C ALA A 1 -9.08 -3.26 6.70
N ALA A 2 -7.82 -2.82 6.68
CA ALA A 2 -7.44 -1.42 6.42
C ALA A 2 -7.99 -0.87 5.08
N VAL A 3 -7.78 -1.59 3.96
CA VAL A 3 -8.32 -1.21 2.64
C VAL A 3 -9.83 -0.95 2.68
N ARG A 4 -10.59 -1.81 3.38
CA ARG A 4 -12.04 -1.64 3.54
C ARG A 4 -12.37 -0.34 4.24
N ALA A 5 -11.64 0.01 5.31
CA ALA A 5 -11.88 1.24 6.06
C ALA A 5 -11.64 2.47 5.18
N CYS A 6 -10.52 2.52 4.45
CA CYS A 6 -10.19 3.63 3.56
C CYS A 6 -11.25 3.80 2.45
N VAL A 7 -11.67 2.70 1.80
CA VAL A 7 -12.69 2.75 0.75
C VAL A 7 -14.05 3.20 1.29
N ARG A 8 -14.49 2.62 2.41
CA ARG A 8 -15.79 2.97 3.02
C ARG A 8 -15.82 4.41 3.48
N MET A 9 -14.75 4.90 4.11
CA MET A 9 -14.65 6.28 4.58
C MET A 9 -14.56 7.27 3.41
N GLY A 10 -13.81 6.93 2.36
CA GLY A 10 -13.76 7.73 1.14
C GLY A 10 -15.15 7.91 0.52
N PHE A 11 -15.93 6.83 0.38
CA PHE A 11 -17.30 6.93 -0.12
C PHE A 11 -18.22 7.72 0.82
N TYR A 12 -18.08 7.55 2.13
CA TYR A 12 -18.86 8.32 3.10
C TYR A 12 -18.62 9.83 2.98
N LEU A 13 -17.39 10.25 2.66
CA LEU A 13 -17.02 11.64 2.41
C LEU A 13 -17.34 12.13 0.98
N GLY A 14 -17.93 11.29 0.14
CA GLY A 14 -18.23 11.62 -1.26
C GLY A 14 -17.02 11.58 -2.21
N CYS A 15 -15.90 10.98 -1.79
CA CYS A 15 -14.72 10.81 -2.62
C CYS A 15 -14.88 9.62 -3.58
N LYS A 16 -14.26 9.73 -4.76
CA LYS A 16 -13.99 8.57 -5.62
C LYS A 16 -12.74 7.86 -5.11
N VAL A 17 -12.80 6.54 -5.02
CA VAL A 17 -11.69 5.73 -4.50
C VAL A 17 -11.25 4.74 -5.55
N PHE A 18 -9.94 4.61 -5.74
CA PHE A 18 -9.34 3.65 -6.65
C PHE A 18 -8.50 2.63 -5.85
N LEU A 19 -8.55 1.37 -6.28
CA LEU A 19 -7.72 0.29 -5.80
C LEU A 19 -6.55 0.09 -6.76
N ILE A 20 -5.33 0.13 -6.23
CA ILE A 20 -4.11 -0.16 -6.98
C ILE A 20 -3.70 -1.60 -6.64
N LYS A 21 -3.76 -2.48 -7.63
CA LYS A 21 -3.38 -3.88 -7.49
C LYS A 21 -1.86 -4.04 -7.43
N GLU A 22 -1.38 -5.10 -6.80
CA GLU A 22 0.04 -5.46 -6.75
C GLU A 22 0.98 -4.34 -6.21
N GLY A 23 0.45 -3.43 -5.39
CA GLY A 23 1.20 -2.35 -4.76
C GLY A 23 1.83 -1.39 -5.79
N TYR A 24 3.12 -1.07 -5.61
CA TYR A 24 3.82 -0.18 -6.53
C TYR A 24 3.94 -0.74 -7.94
N GLN A 25 3.94 -2.07 -8.12
CA GLN A 25 4.04 -2.65 -9.45
C GLN A 25 2.83 -2.27 -10.29
N GLY A 26 1.60 -2.47 -9.77
CA GLY A 26 0.40 -2.08 -10.50
C GLY A 26 0.25 -0.56 -10.66
N MET A 27 0.87 0.24 -9.78
CA MET A 27 0.97 1.69 -9.97
C MET A 27 1.81 2.05 -11.20
N VAL A 28 2.95 1.37 -11.38
CA VAL A 28 3.87 1.54 -12.52
C VAL A 28 3.25 1.00 -13.81
N ASP A 29 2.61 -0.17 -13.74
CA ASP A 29 1.97 -0.82 -14.89
C ASP A 29 0.73 -0.04 -15.37
N GLY A 30 -0.01 0.58 -14.44
CA GLY A 30 -1.21 1.35 -14.76
C GLY A 30 -2.34 0.48 -15.32
N GLY A 31 -3.12 1.05 -16.24
CA GLY A 31 -4.19 0.31 -16.94
C GLY A 31 -5.20 -0.38 -16.01
N GLU A 32 -5.34 -1.69 -16.15
CA GLU A 32 -6.28 -2.55 -15.39
C GLU A 32 -5.87 -2.76 -13.93
N ASN A 33 -4.68 -2.34 -13.53
CA ASN A 33 -4.22 -2.43 -12.15
C ASN A 33 -4.75 -1.28 -11.28
N ILE A 34 -5.23 -0.18 -11.88
CA ILE A 34 -5.86 0.93 -11.15
C ILE A 34 -7.36 0.91 -11.45
N VAL A 35 -8.13 0.35 -10.52
CA VAL A 35 -9.55 0.07 -10.69
C VAL A 35 -10.38 0.94 -9.76
N GLU A 36 -11.43 1.57 -10.26
CA GLU A 36 -12.37 2.30 -9.40
C GLU A 36 -13.06 1.32 -8.44
N ALA A 37 -12.99 1.62 -7.15
CA ALA A 37 -13.61 0.80 -6.12
C ALA A 37 -15.13 0.93 -6.20
N THR A 38 -15.84 -0.12 -5.79
CA THR A 38 -17.28 -0.08 -5.55
C THR A 38 -17.57 -0.43 -4.10
N TRP A 39 -18.79 -0.12 -3.63
CA TRP A 39 -19.21 -0.50 -2.28
C TRP A 39 -19.15 -2.03 -2.08
N SER A 40 -19.44 -2.83 -3.10
CA SER A 40 -19.37 -4.29 -3.00
C SER A 40 -17.93 -4.83 -3.04
N ALA A 41 -16.99 -4.13 -3.69
CA ALA A 41 -15.60 -4.59 -3.84
C ALA A 41 -14.86 -4.84 -2.51
N VAL A 42 -15.29 -4.20 -1.42
CA VAL A 42 -14.70 -4.37 -0.07
C VAL A 42 -15.64 -5.04 0.93
N SER A 43 -16.71 -5.69 0.45
CA SER A 43 -17.59 -6.52 1.28
C SER A 43 -16.95 -7.89 1.54
N GLY A 44 -17.10 -8.42 2.75
CA GLY A 44 -16.58 -9.76 3.09
C GLY A 44 -15.06 -9.90 3.15
N ILE A 45 -14.30 -8.81 3.08
CA ILE A 45 -12.82 -8.84 3.14
C ILE A 45 -12.24 -8.63 4.55
N MET A 46 -13.09 -8.53 5.58
CA MET A 46 -12.65 -8.18 6.93
C MET A 46 -11.90 -9.34 7.60
N GLN A 47 -12.41 -10.55 7.40
CA GLN A 47 -11.93 -11.80 7.97
C GLN A 47 -10.85 -12.50 7.12
N MET A 48 -10.51 -11.95 5.94
CA MET A 48 -9.49 -12.52 5.08
C MET A 48 -8.10 -12.04 5.51
N GLY A 49 -7.17 -12.99 5.61
CA GLY A 49 -5.74 -12.70 5.79
C GLY A 49 -5.11 -12.15 4.52
N GLY A 50 -3.96 -11.48 4.67
CA GLY A 50 -3.23 -10.87 3.55
C GLY A 50 -3.95 -9.65 2.97
N THR A 51 -3.71 -9.38 1.69
CA THR A 51 -4.26 -8.24 0.96
C THR A 51 -5.04 -8.69 -0.27
N VAL A 52 -6.31 -8.29 -0.35
CA VAL A 52 -7.20 -8.63 -1.47
C VAL A 52 -6.82 -7.95 -2.79
N ILE A 53 -6.00 -6.91 -2.71
CA ILE A 53 -5.49 -6.17 -3.87
C ILE A 53 -4.07 -6.63 -4.26
N GLY A 54 -3.52 -7.65 -3.60
CA GLY A 54 -2.15 -8.10 -3.86
C GLY A 54 -1.09 -7.17 -3.28
N SER A 55 0.14 -7.68 -3.25
CA SER A 55 1.33 -6.94 -2.81
C SER A 55 2.54 -7.50 -3.52
N ALA A 56 3.05 -6.79 -4.52
CA ALA A 56 4.27 -7.17 -5.23
C ALA A 56 5.43 -6.26 -4.85
N ARG A 57 6.62 -6.84 -4.75
CA ARG A 57 7.86 -6.07 -4.68
C ARG A 57 8.10 -5.45 -6.05
N CYS A 58 8.22 -4.12 -6.12
CA CYS A 58 8.48 -3.42 -7.37
C CYS A 58 9.93 -2.93 -7.41
N LYS A 59 10.76 -3.50 -8.29
CA LYS A 59 12.12 -3.00 -8.52
C LYS A 59 12.11 -1.70 -9.33
N GLU A 60 11.17 -1.59 -10.26
CA GLU A 60 11.06 -0.44 -11.17
C GLU A 60 10.72 0.85 -10.41
N PHE A 61 9.91 0.79 -9.35
CA PHE A 61 9.61 1.96 -8.53
C PHE A 61 10.83 2.52 -7.77
N ARG A 62 11.93 1.76 -7.69
CA ARG A 62 13.21 2.28 -7.15
C ARG A 62 13.93 3.17 -8.14
N THR A 63 13.64 3.08 -9.44
CA THR A 63 14.21 3.96 -10.46
C THR A 63 13.30 5.16 -10.69
N ARG A 64 13.89 6.28 -11.12
CA ARG A 64 13.15 7.50 -11.46
C ARG A 64 12.17 7.25 -12.61
N GLU A 65 12.57 6.46 -13.61
CA GLU A 65 11.72 6.08 -14.74
C GLU A 65 10.46 5.30 -14.32
N GLY A 66 10.57 4.38 -13.35
CA GLY A 66 9.39 3.70 -12.81
C GLY A 66 8.47 4.66 -12.07
N ARG A 67 9.03 5.59 -11.28
CA ARG A 67 8.24 6.62 -10.60
C ARG A 67 7.57 7.60 -11.58
N LEU A 68 8.25 7.95 -12.67
CA LEU A 68 7.69 8.78 -13.74
C LEU A 68 6.46 8.12 -14.37
N ARG A 69 6.55 6.83 -14.71
CA ARG A 69 5.41 6.04 -15.21
C ARG A 69 4.26 5.95 -14.19
N ALA A 70 4.59 5.72 -12.91
CA ALA A 70 3.59 5.70 -11.84
C ALA A 70 2.88 7.05 -11.70
N ALA A 71 3.62 8.17 -11.73
CA ALA A 71 3.05 9.51 -11.67
C ALA A 71 2.10 9.76 -12.85
N TYR A 72 2.52 9.43 -14.07
CA TYR A 72 1.67 9.53 -15.26
C TYR A 72 0.35 8.76 -15.10
N ASN A 73 0.40 7.51 -14.62
CA ASN A 73 -0.79 6.67 -14.45
C ASN A 73 -1.79 7.20 -13.41
N LEU A 74 -1.29 7.84 -12.35
CA LEU A 74 -2.11 8.50 -11.33
C LEU A 74 -2.75 9.79 -11.87
N VAL A 75 -1.96 10.64 -12.52
CA VAL A 75 -2.41 11.91 -13.09
C VAL A 75 -3.43 11.69 -14.20
N ALA A 76 -3.25 10.67 -15.05
CA ALA A 76 -4.21 10.28 -16.08
C ALA A 76 -5.62 9.96 -15.53
N ARG A 77 -5.74 9.68 -14.23
CA ARG A 77 -7.00 9.43 -13.52
C ARG A 77 -7.36 10.53 -12.51
N ASN A 78 -6.64 11.65 -12.51
CA ASN A 78 -6.76 12.74 -11.53
C ASN A 78 -6.62 12.26 -10.07
N ILE A 79 -5.72 11.31 -9.82
CA ILE A 79 -5.44 10.79 -8.48
C ILE A 79 -4.29 11.57 -7.87
N THR A 80 -4.60 12.43 -6.89
CA THR A 80 -3.63 13.25 -6.14
C THR A 80 -3.57 12.91 -4.66
N ASN A 81 -4.37 11.95 -4.21
CA ASN A 81 -4.43 11.51 -2.82
C ASN A 81 -4.12 10.01 -2.77
N LEU A 82 -3.04 9.64 -2.09
CA LEU A 82 -2.53 8.28 -2.02
C LEU A 82 -2.54 7.79 -0.57
N CYS A 83 -3.21 6.66 -0.34
CA CYS A 83 -3.13 5.93 0.93
C CYS A 83 -2.23 4.70 0.73
N VAL A 84 -1.09 4.68 1.40
CA VAL A 84 -0.11 3.58 1.30
C VAL A 84 -0.18 2.74 2.57
N ILE A 85 -0.52 1.46 2.42
CA ILE A 85 -0.57 0.49 3.52
C ILE A 85 0.60 -0.49 3.32
N GLY A 86 1.57 -0.49 4.22
CA GLY A 86 2.74 -1.38 4.11
C GLY A 86 3.76 -1.17 5.23
N GLY A 87 4.90 -1.84 5.10
CA GLY A 87 6.01 -1.71 6.05
C GLY A 87 6.91 -0.51 5.75
N ASP A 88 8.02 -0.42 6.47
CA ASP A 88 8.99 0.69 6.40
C ASP A 88 9.46 1.01 4.97
N GLY A 89 9.89 0.00 4.22
CA GLY A 89 10.35 0.20 2.84
C GLY A 89 9.28 0.79 1.91
N SER A 90 8.01 0.45 2.13
CA SER A 90 6.91 1.02 1.34
C SER A 90 6.65 2.47 1.69
N LEU A 91 6.68 2.82 2.97
CA LEU A 91 6.44 4.18 3.46
C LEU A 91 7.61 5.11 3.12
N THR A 92 8.84 4.62 3.19
CA THR A 92 10.04 5.32 2.72
C THR A 92 9.95 5.63 1.22
N GLY A 93 9.54 4.64 0.40
CA GLY A 93 9.30 4.85 -1.02
C GLY A 93 8.22 5.88 -1.32
N ALA A 94 7.14 5.90 -0.52
CA ALA A 94 6.07 6.89 -0.64
C ALA A 94 6.58 8.31 -0.33
N ASN A 95 7.37 8.47 0.73
CA ASN A 95 7.94 9.76 1.09
C ASN A 95 8.87 10.30 0.00
N LEU A 96 9.74 9.44 -0.57
CA LEU A 96 10.58 9.82 -1.70
C LEU A 96 9.73 10.25 -2.91
N PHE A 97 8.70 9.47 -3.23
CA PHE A 97 7.80 9.79 -4.35
C PHE A 97 7.09 11.13 -4.20
N ARG A 98 6.69 11.50 -2.97
CA ARG A 98 6.13 12.83 -2.68
C ARG A 98 7.14 13.95 -2.87
N GLN A 99 8.40 13.75 -2.45
CA GLN A 99 9.45 14.76 -2.58
C GLN A 99 9.81 15.03 -4.04
N GLU A 100 9.85 13.98 -4.86
CA GLU A 100 10.15 14.08 -6.29
C GLU A 100 8.92 14.45 -7.15
N TRP A 101 7.73 14.60 -6.57
CA TRP A 101 6.47 14.71 -7.33
C TRP A 101 6.45 15.89 -8.31
N GLU A 102 6.86 17.10 -7.86
CA GLU A 102 6.87 18.29 -8.73
C GLU A 102 7.85 18.12 -9.90
N ASP A 103 9.03 17.54 -9.65
CA ASP A 103 10.04 17.28 -10.69
C ASP A 103 9.55 16.25 -11.72
N LEU A 104 8.87 15.19 -11.26
CA LEU A 104 8.29 14.17 -12.14
C LEU A 104 7.20 14.76 -13.03
N LEU A 105 6.35 15.63 -12.50
CA LEU A 105 5.32 16.30 -13.29
C LEU A 105 5.90 17.22 -14.35
N GLN A 106 6.96 17.96 -13.99
CA GLN A 106 7.66 18.81 -14.96
C GLN A 106 8.26 17.97 -16.10
N GLU A 107 8.91 16.87 -15.77
CA GLU A 107 9.50 15.96 -16.76
C GLU A 107 8.44 15.35 -17.69
N LEU A 108 7.25 15.03 -17.18
CA LEU A 108 6.13 14.55 -17.98
C LEU A 108 5.55 15.61 -18.93
N VAL A 109 5.55 16.87 -18.52
CA VAL A 109 5.20 18.01 -19.38
C VAL A 109 6.24 18.19 -20.48
N ASP A 110 7.52 18.18 -20.11
CA ASP A 110 8.63 18.39 -21.06
C ASP A 110 8.65 17.30 -22.14
N ASN A 111 8.27 16.06 -21.76
CA ASN A 111 8.10 14.92 -22.67
C ASN A 111 6.80 14.98 -23.51
N GLY A 112 5.96 16.01 -23.32
CA GLY A 112 4.69 16.17 -24.02
C GLY A 112 3.61 15.16 -23.63
N GLN A 113 3.78 14.45 -22.50
CA GLN A 113 2.83 13.44 -22.02
C GLN A 113 1.70 14.05 -21.19
N LEU A 114 1.92 15.23 -20.60
CA LEU A 114 0.95 15.98 -19.82
C LEU A 114 0.81 17.41 -20.34
N THR A 115 -0.34 18.03 -20.06
CA THR A 115 -0.57 19.46 -20.30
C THR A 115 -0.33 20.26 -19.02
N GLU A 116 0.02 21.53 -19.17
CA GLU A 116 0.21 22.47 -18.05
C GLU A 116 -1.03 22.60 -17.16
N GLU A 117 -2.22 22.51 -17.75
CA GLU A 117 -3.47 22.51 -17.01
C GLU A 117 -3.58 21.28 -16.09
N THR A 118 -3.25 20.10 -16.61
CA THR A 118 -3.27 18.86 -15.81
C THR A 118 -2.19 18.90 -14.72
N ARG A 119 -1.02 19.49 -15.02
CA ARG A 119 0.07 19.71 -14.07
C ARG A 119 -0.39 20.56 -12.89
N GLU A 120 -1.03 21.70 -13.14
CA GLU A 120 -1.51 22.59 -12.08
C GLU A 120 -2.62 21.94 -11.24
N ASN A 121 -3.55 21.22 -11.88
CA ASN A 121 -4.62 20.50 -11.17
C ASN A 121 -4.08 19.37 -10.28
N CYS A 122 -2.95 18.76 -10.64
CA CYS A 122 -2.33 17.64 -9.92
C CYS A 122 -1.04 18.01 -9.19
N ARG A 123 -0.77 19.30 -9.00
CA ARG A 123 0.53 19.79 -8.51
C ARG A 123 0.95 19.20 -7.18
N GLN A 124 0.01 18.98 -6.26
CA GLN A 124 0.30 18.47 -4.93
C GLN A 124 -0.17 17.02 -4.78
N LEU A 125 0.76 16.15 -4.36
CA LEU A 125 0.46 14.78 -3.96
C LEU A 125 0.32 14.69 -2.43
N ASN A 126 -0.89 14.36 -1.98
CA ASN A 126 -1.17 14.07 -0.58
C ASN A 126 -0.94 12.59 -0.32
N ILE A 127 -0.07 12.26 0.63
CA ILE A 127 0.20 10.88 1.02
C ILE A 127 -0.14 10.66 2.49
N VAL A 128 -0.88 9.59 2.76
CA VAL A 128 -1.11 9.05 4.10
C VAL A 128 -0.57 7.63 4.17
N GLY A 129 0.27 7.34 5.17
CA GLY A 129 0.83 6.03 5.42
C GLY A 129 0.11 5.29 6.55
N MET A 130 -0.12 4.00 6.39
CA MET A 130 -0.51 3.08 7.46
C MET A 130 0.50 1.95 7.55
N VAL A 131 0.97 1.67 8.76
CA VAL A 131 1.99 0.64 8.97
C VAL A 131 1.34 -0.75 9.03
N GLY A 132 1.57 -1.55 7.99
CA GLY A 132 1.24 -2.96 7.94
C GLY A 132 2.50 -3.81 7.96
N SER A 133 2.84 -4.33 9.14
CA SER A 133 4.01 -5.19 9.38
C SER A 133 3.65 -6.20 10.47
N ILE A 134 4.22 -7.40 10.39
CA ILE A 134 4.14 -8.39 11.48
C ILE A 134 5.28 -8.18 12.50
N ASP A 135 6.33 -7.47 12.10
CA ASP A 135 7.58 -7.35 12.84
C ASP A 135 7.54 -6.26 13.93
N ASN A 136 6.52 -5.38 13.92
CA ASN A 136 6.40 -4.24 14.82
C ASN A 136 7.65 -3.34 14.87
N ASP A 137 8.24 -3.12 13.69
CA ASP A 137 9.56 -2.54 13.50
C ASP A 137 9.55 -1.07 13.04
N PHE A 138 8.38 -0.45 12.94
CA PHE A 138 8.26 0.94 12.51
C PHE A 138 8.28 1.90 13.71
N CYS A 139 9.29 2.76 13.75
CA CYS A 139 9.42 3.75 14.81
C CYS A 139 8.29 4.81 14.73
N GLY A 140 7.78 5.22 15.90
CA GLY A 140 6.70 6.19 16.00
C GLY A 140 5.29 5.60 16.11
N THR A 141 5.14 4.28 16.03
CA THR A 141 3.88 3.58 16.35
C THR A 141 4.11 2.54 17.44
N ASP A 142 3.21 2.45 18.42
CA ASP A 142 3.29 1.43 19.47
C ASP A 142 3.00 0.01 18.95
N MET A 143 2.15 -0.08 17.92
CA MET A 143 1.73 -1.35 17.31
C MET A 143 1.50 -1.22 15.80
N THR A 144 2.02 -2.18 15.04
CA THR A 144 1.78 -2.30 13.59
C THR A 144 0.66 -3.27 13.25
N ILE A 145 -0.05 -3.03 12.13
CA ILE A 145 -1.15 -3.88 11.69
C ILE A 145 -0.58 -5.23 11.25
N GLY A 146 -0.95 -6.29 11.98
CA GLY A 146 -0.54 -7.68 11.70
C GLY A 146 0.25 -8.32 12.83
N THR A 147 0.87 -7.54 13.71
CA THR A 147 1.68 -8.05 14.83
C THR A 147 0.91 -8.99 15.75
N ASP A 148 -0.27 -8.57 16.23
CA ASP A 148 -1.10 -9.41 17.12
C ASP A 148 -1.55 -10.70 16.43
N THR A 149 -1.95 -10.62 15.16
CA THR A 149 -2.31 -11.80 14.37
C THR A 149 -1.13 -12.77 14.21
N ALA A 150 0.08 -12.27 13.95
CA ALA A 150 1.28 -13.09 13.85
C ALA A 150 1.65 -13.72 15.21
N LEU A 151 1.59 -12.96 16.29
CA LEU A 151 1.81 -13.46 17.65
C LEU A 151 0.82 -14.57 17.99
N HIS A 152 -0.44 -14.42 17.64
CA HIS A 152 -1.45 -15.44 17.87
C HIS A 152 -1.12 -16.75 17.12
N ARG A 153 -0.62 -16.67 15.87
CA ARG A 153 -0.15 -17.86 15.14
C ARG A 153 1.07 -18.50 15.80
N ILE A 154 1.99 -17.70 16.34
CA ILE A 154 3.15 -18.21 17.08
C ILE A 154 2.68 -18.98 18.33
N LEU A 155 1.76 -18.42 19.11
CA LEU A 155 1.23 -19.06 20.32
C LEU A 155 0.55 -20.40 20.00
N GLU A 156 -0.28 -20.47 18.95
CA GLU A 156 -0.90 -21.73 18.54
C GLU A 156 0.14 -22.83 18.23
N ILE A 157 1.25 -22.47 17.58
CA ILE A 157 2.32 -23.41 17.24
C ILE A 157 3.07 -23.84 18.50
N VAL A 158 3.40 -22.89 19.39
CA VAL A 158 4.06 -23.17 20.66
C VAL A 158 3.21 -24.09 21.53
N ASP A 159 1.91 -23.84 21.64
CA ASP A 159 0.97 -24.68 22.38
C ASP A 159 0.89 -26.08 21.79
N ALA A 160 0.84 -26.20 20.46
CA ALA A 160 0.85 -27.49 19.78
C ALA A 160 2.13 -28.31 20.08
N ILE A 161 3.30 -27.65 20.11
CA ILE A 161 4.59 -28.30 20.38
C ILE A 161 4.76 -28.66 21.87
N SER A 162 4.23 -27.83 22.78
CA SER A 162 4.45 -27.93 24.23
C SER A 162 4.05 -29.29 24.80
N THR A 163 2.95 -29.88 24.30
CA THR A 163 2.49 -31.20 24.73
C THR A 163 3.51 -32.30 24.42
N THR A 164 4.15 -32.24 23.25
CA THR A 164 5.16 -33.21 22.83
C THR A 164 6.49 -32.99 23.54
N ALA A 165 6.88 -31.73 23.74
CA ALA A 165 8.09 -31.35 24.47
C ALA A 165 8.06 -31.89 25.91
N ALA A 166 6.94 -31.73 26.60
CA ALA A 166 6.74 -32.22 27.96
C ALA A 166 6.81 -33.76 28.04
N SER A 167 6.18 -34.48 27.09
CA SER A 167 6.12 -35.94 27.10
C SER A 167 7.48 -36.61 26.88
N HIS A 168 8.36 -36.01 26.07
CA HIS A 168 9.65 -36.60 25.70
C HIS A 168 10.86 -35.86 26.29
N GLN A 169 10.62 -34.88 27.17
CA GLN A 169 11.65 -34.02 27.75
C GLN A 169 12.59 -33.43 26.68
N ARG A 170 12.00 -32.92 25.60
CA ARG A 170 12.74 -32.37 24.46
C ARG A 170 12.80 -30.85 24.53
N ALA A 171 13.94 -30.29 24.11
CA ALA A 171 14.06 -28.87 23.81
C ALA A 171 13.72 -28.64 22.33
N PHE A 172 12.91 -27.61 22.06
CA PHE A 172 12.57 -27.13 20.71
C PHE A 172 13.09 -25.71 20.56
N VAL A 173 13.64 -25.39 19.39
CA VAL A 173 14.15 -24.07 18.98
C VAL A 173 13.37 -23.61 17.77
#